data_AF-G2FDU7-F1
#
_entry.id   AF-G2FDU7-F1
#
_cell.length_a   1.000
_cell.length_b   1.000
_cell.length_c   1.000
_cell.angle_alpha   90.00
_cell.angle_beta   90.00
_cell.angle_gamma   90.00
#
_symmetry.space_group_name_H-M   'P 1'
#
loop_
_entity.id
_entity.type
_entity.pdbx_description
1 polymer ?
#
loop_
_entity_poly.entity_id
_entity_poly.type
_entity_poly.pdbx_seq_one_letter_code
_entity_poly.pdbx_strand_id
1 'polypeptide(L)'
;MVYPFLAAWSPSEKAKAAGAPVEADIGKLEPGQMMRVKWRGKPVWVVYRTEQNLKDLPTLDAALLDPASDDTGQQPDYCKNPARSIKEKYLVAVGICTHLGCSPTYRPDVAPADLGAEWKGGFFCPCHGSRFDLAGRVYAGVPAPKNLEIPPYQYLSDTRIQIGADGGAS
;
A
#
# COMPACT_ATOMS: atom_id res chain seq x y z
N MET A 1 -40.54 -15.35 22.62
CA MET A 1 -39.41 -14.88 23.45
C MET A 1 -38.22 -14.74 22.53
N VAL A 2 -37.88 -13.52 22.13
CA VAL A 2 -36.78 -13.22 21.19
C VAL A 2 -35.81 -12.28 21.90
N TYR A 3 -34.52 -12.51 21.68
CA TYR A 3 -33.29 -11.81 22.15
C TYR A 3 -32.58 -12.42 23.37
N PRO A 4 -31.21 -12.56 23.36
CA PRO A 4 -30.25 -11.78 22.56
C PRO A 4 -29.07 -12.59 21.97
N PHE A 5 -29.04 -12.84 20.66
CA PHE A 5 -27.86 -13.42 19.97
C PHE A 5 -26.99 -12.40 19.21
N LEU A 6 -27.32 -11.10 19.26
CA LEU A 6 -26.58 -10.08 18.51
C LEU A 6 -25.33 -9.53 19.22
N ALA A 7 -25.15 -9.78 20.53
CA ALA A 7 -23.99 -9.25 21.28
C ALA A 7 -22.68 -10.02 21.02
N ALA A 8 -22.74 -11.25 20.49
CA ALA A 8 -21.59 -12.11 20.23
C ALA A 8 -20.76 -11.71 18.98
N TRP A 9 -21.20 -10.68 18.24
CA TRP A 9 -20.48 -10.12 17.08
C TRP A 9 -19.73 -8.81 17.38
N SER A 10 -19.75 -8.36 18.64
CA SER A 10 -18.95 -7.21 19.05
C SER A 10 -17.46 -7.60 19.06
N PRO A 11 -16.55 -6.84 18.44
CA PRO A 11 -15.12 -7.14 18.47
C PRO A 11 -14.63 -7.24 19.92
N SER A 12 -13.98 -8.36 20.26
CA SER A 12 -13.39 -8.55 21.59
C SER A 12 -12.34 -7.48 21.91
N GLU A 13 -12.00 -7.28 23.18
CA GLU A 13 -10.91 -6.37 23.58
C GLU A 13 -9.57 -6.72 22.88
N LYS A 14 -9.33 -8.01 22.58
CA LYS A 14 -8.19 -8.44 21.74
C LYS A 14 -8.32 -7.95 20.29
N ALA A 15 -9.53 -7.93 19.72
CA ALA A 15 -9.78 -7.40 18.38
C ALA A 15 -9.67 -5.86 18.33
N LYS A 16 -10.02 -5.16 19.42
CA LYS A 16 -9.80 -3.71 19.56
C LYS A 16 -8.30 -3.39 19.71
N ALA A 17 -7.57 -4.13 20.54
CA ALA A 17 -6.12 -3.97 20.71
C ALA A 17 -5.33 -4.29 19.43
N ALA A 18 -5.81 -5.21 18.59
CA ALA A 18 -5.25 -5.46 17.25
C ALA A 18 -5.41 -4.27 16.28
N GLY A 19 -6.23 -3.27 16.65
CA GLY A 19 -6.43 -1.99 15.97
C GLY A 19 -5.38 -0.92 16.29
N ALA A 20 -4.54 -1.13 17.32
CA ALA A 20 -3.60 -0.12 17.77
C ALA A 20 -2.57 0.25 16.68
N PRO A 21 -2.09 1.51 16.66
CA PRO A 21 -0.99 1.91 15.80
C PRO A 21 0.27 1.09 16.07
N VAL A 22 1.07 0.86 15.03
CA VAL A 22 2.35 0.14 15.11
C VAL A 22 3.49 1.02 14.63
N GLU A 23 4.64 0.93 15.29
CA GLU A 23 5.85 1.63 14.87
C GLU A 23 6.69 0.77 13.92
N ALA A 24 7.27 1.40 12.92
CA ALA A 24 8.18 0.82 11.94
C ALA A 24 9.47 1.64 11.92
N ASP A 25 10.60 1.00 12.26
CA ASP A 25 11.93 1.59 12.12
C ASP A 25 12.44 1.35 10.69
N ILE A 26 12.58 2.42 9.93
CA ILE A 26 13.01 2.43 8.52
C ILE A 26 14.48 2.86 8.38
N GLY A 27 15.21 3.05 9.48
CA GLY A 27 16.57 3.60 9.47
C GLY A 27 17.62 2.72 8.79
N LYS A 28 17.33 1.43 8.61
CA LYS A 28 18.20 0.46 7.90
C LYS A 28 17.65 0.06 6.52
N LEU A 29 16.55 0.67 6.09
CA LEU A 29 15.98 0.39 4.79
C LEU A 29 16.80 1.12 3.74
N GLU A 30 17.29 0.41 2.73
CA GLU A 30 18.07 0.98 1.63
C GLU A 30 17.21 1.22 0.38
N PRO A 31 17.59 2.14 -0.52
CA PRO A 31 16.87 2.35 -1.78
C PRO A 31 16.67 1.05 -2.57
N GLY A 32 15.46 0.84 -3.08
CA GLY A 32 15.01 -0.37 -3.77
C GLY A 32 14.52 -1.48 -2.83
N GLN A 33 14.74 -1.38 -1.52
CA GLN A 33 14.28 -2.39 -0.57
C GLN A 33 12.85 -2.15 -0.11
N MET A 34 12.23 -3.25 0.34
CA MET A 34 10.92 -3.24 0.98
C MET A 34 10.99 -3.99 2.31
N MET A 35 10.46 -3.37 3.36
CA MET A 35 10.16 -4.05 4.63
C MET A 35 8.66 -4.31 4.77
N ARG A 36 8.31 -5.27 5.63
CA ARG A 36 6.92 -5.62 5.94
C ARG A 36 6.66 -5.47 7.44
N VAL A 37 5.54 -4.85 7.77
CA VAL A 37 5.05 -4.66 9.14
C VAL A 37 3.64 -5.21 9.21
N LYS A 38 3.25 -5.82 10.33
CA LYS A 38 1.88 -6.32 10.53
C LYS A 38 1.05 -5.26 11.26
N TRP A 39 -0.06 -4.83 10.66
CA TRP A 39 -1.01 -3.90 11.27
C TRP A 39 -2.44 -4.41 11.05
N ARG A 40 -3.26 -4.51 12.12
CA ARG A 40 -4.64 -5.04 12.04
C ARG A 40 -4.76 -6.41 11.37
N GLY A 41 -3.74 -7.26 11.54
CA GLY A 41 -3.67 -8.57 10.89
C GLY A 41 -3.30 -8.53 9.40
N LYS A 42 -3.24 -7.34 8.79
CA LYS A 42 -2.84 -7.13 7.40
C LYS A 42 -1.32 -6.88 7.29
N PRO A 43 -0.66 -7.32 6.21
CA PRO A 43 0.68 -6.85 5.90
C PRO A 43 0.62 -5.39 5.42
N VAL A 44 1.49 -4.55 5.93
CA VAL A 44 1.77 -3.20 5.42
C VAL A 44 3.22 -3.20 4.95
N TRP A 45 3.42 -2.72 3.73
CA TRP A 45 4.73 -2.59 3.11
C TRP A 45 5.24 -1.17 3.30
N VAL A 46 6.53 -1.06 3.59
CA VAL A 46 7.27 0.20 3.45
C VAL A 46 8.36 -0.03 2.43
N VAL A 47 8.25 0.64 1.27
CA VAL A 47 9.23 0.56 0.18
C VAL A 47 10.04 1.84 0.15
N TYR A 48 11.37 1.73 0.16
CA TYR A 48 12.24 2.86 -0.15
C TYR A 48 12.47 2.89 -1.66
N ARG A 49 11.81 3.81 -2.34
CA ARG A 49 11.95 4.02 -3.78
C ARG A 49 13.28 4.68 -4.10
N THR A 50 13.93 4.19 -5.15
CA THR A 50 15.09 4.86 -5.74
C THR A 50 14.67 6.13 -6.47
N GLU A 51 15.61 7.02 -6.74
CA GLU A 51 15.36 8.20 -7.58
C GLU A 51 14.84 7.84 -8.97
N GLN A 52 15.35 6.74 -9.54
CA GLN A 52 14.90 6.26 -10.84
C GLN A 52 13.44 5.83 -10.79
N ASN A 53 13.03 5.11 -9.72
CA ASN A 53 11.63 4.73 -9.55
C ASN A 53 10.71 5.96 -9.53
N LEU A 54 11.09 7.03 -8.84
CA LEU A 54 10.31 8.27 -8.79
C LEU A 54 10.20 8.95 -10.16
N LYS A 55 11.29 8.97 -10.93
CA LYS A 55 11.29 9.49 -12.31
C LYS A 55 10.42 8.66 -13.26
N ASP A 56 10.32 7.36 -13.02
CA ASP A 56 9.54 6.44 -13.85
C ASP A 56 8.04 6.50 -13.59
N LEU A 57 7.58 6.83 -12.37
CA LEU A 57 6.16 6.89 -12.02
C LEU A 57 5.27 7.67 -13.01
N PRO A 58 5.58 8.93 -13.39
CA PRO A 58 4.73 9.69 -14.31
C PRO A 58 4.71 9.11 -15.74
N THR A 59 5.73 8.32 -16.11
CA THR A 59 5.77 7.70 -17.45
C THR A 59 4.80 6.52 -17.60
N LEU A 60 4.25 6.04 -16.49
CA LEU A 60 3.32 4.90 -16.46
C LEU A 60 1.86 5.33 -16.54
N ASP A 61 1.53 6.62 -16.40
CA ASP A 61 0.17 7.11 -16.19
C ASP A 61 -0.84 6.63 -17.26
N ALA A 62 -0.42 6.56 -18.52
CA ALA A 62 -1.27 6.11 -19.63
C ALA A 62 -1.63 4.60 -19.55
N ALA A 63 -0.88 3.81 -18.78
CA ALA A 63 -1.10 2.38 -18.60
C ALA A 63 -1.88 2.04 -17.33
N LEU A 64 -2.21 3.04 -16.49
CA LEU A 64 -2.88 2.85 -15.21
C LEU A 64 -4.39 2.99 -15.33
N LEU A 65 -5.12 2.27 -14.48
CA LEU A 65 -6.58 2.36 -14.40
C LEU A 65 -7.04 3.68 -13.75
N ASP A 66 -6.33 4.08 -12.70
CA ASP A 66 -6.61 5.27 -11.89
C ASP A 66 -5.29 5.99 -11.54
N PRO A 67 -4.67 6.69 -12.52
CA PRO A 67 -3.38 7.36 -12.33
C PRO A 67 -3.45 8.52 -11.33
N ALA A 68 -4.58 9.22 -11.28
CA ALA A 68 -4.84 10.33 -10.36
C ALA A 68 -5.21 9.87 -8.94
N SER A 69 -5.57 8.59 -8.78
CA SER A 69 -6.04 8.01 -7.51
C SER A 69 -7.28 8.73 -6.97
N ASP A 70 -8.23 8.98 -7.87
CA ASP A 70 -9.46 9.74 -7.59
C ASP A 70 -10.49 8.91 -6.81
N ASP A 71 -10.35 7.58 -6.79
CA ASP A 71 -11.26 6.72 -6.03
C ASP A 71 -11.14 6.94 -4.51
N THR A 72 -12.21 7.44 -3.93
CA THR A 72 -12.27 7.84 -2.53
C THR A 72 -12.09 6.66 -1.58
N GLY A 73 -11.32 6.87 -0.51
CA GLY A 73 -11.15 5.89 0.57
C GLY A 73 -10.00 4.90 0.38
N GLN A 74 -9.25 4.98 -0.72
CA GLN A 74 -8.02 4.18 -0.91
C GLN A 74 -6.81 4.79 -0.20
N GLN A 75 -6.80 6.10 0.07
CA GLN A 75 -5.70 6.77 0.77
C GLN A 75 -6.19 7.97 1.60
N PRO A 76 -5.42 8.39 2.63
CA PRO A 76 -5.62 9.66 3.31
C PRO A 76 -5.41 10.86 2.39
N ASP A 77 -5.99 12.01 2.75
CA ASP A 77 -5.92 13.24 1.92
C ASP A 77 -4.49 13.73 1.70
N TYR A 78 -3.62 13.62 2.71
CA TYR A 78 -2.20 14.00 2.60
C TYR A 78 -1.39 13.10 1.65
N CYS A 79 -1.96 11.96 1.22
CA CYS A 79 -1.40 11.05 0.23
C CYS A 79 -2.10 11.18 -1.14
N LYS A 80 -2.95 12.18 -1.36
CA LYS A 80 -3.51 12.52 -2.69
C LYS A 80 -2.49 13.31 -3.50
N ASN A 81 -1.42 12.63 -3.89
CA ASN A 81 -0.36 13.14 -4.74
C ASN A 81 0.15 12.00 -5.66
N PRO A 82 0.89 12.30 -6.74
CA PRO A 82 1.32 11.28 -7.71
C PRO A 82 2.11 10.11 -7.11
N ALA A 83 2.87 10.37 -6.03
CA ALA A 83 3.66 9.35 -5.35
C ALA A 83 2.88 8.55 -4.27
N ARG A 84 1.65 8.96 -3.96
CA ARG A 84 0.76 8.36 -2.95
C ARG A 84 1.42 8.19 -1.57
N SER A 85 2.13 9.23 -1.14
CA SER A 85 2.96 9.19 0.07
C SER A 85 3.20 10.58 0.68
N ILE A 86 3.51 10.65 1.97
CA ILE A 86 3.94 11.90 2.64
C ILE A 86 5.36 12.29 2.20
N LYS A 87 6.32 11.36 2.28
CA LYS A 87 7.68 11.53 1.75
C LYS A 87 7.80 10.67 0.49
N GLU A 88 7.98 11.27 -0.68
CA GLU A 88 7.97 10.57 -1.97
C GLU A 88 8.92 9.36 -2.03
N LYS A 89 10.07 9.40 -1.36
CA LYS A 89 10.98 8.24 -1.33
C LYS A 89 10.42 7.01 -0.61
N TYR A 90 9.35 7.11 0.17
CA TYR A 90 8.75 5.99 0.88
C TYR A 90 7.30 5.74 0.45
N LEU A 91 7.00 4.58 -0.11
CA LEU A 91 5.63 4.10 -0.23
C LEU A 91 5.26 3.35 1.05
N VAL A 92 4.14 3.70 1.67
CA VAL A 92 3.51 2.94 2.76
C VAL A 92 2.17 2.42 2.27
N ALA A 93 2.03 1.11 2.04
CA ALA A 93 0.81 0.55 1.45
C ALA A 93 0.40 -0.76 2.13
N VAL A 94 -0.91 -0.99 2.25
CA VAL A 94 -1.45 -2.28 2.66
C VAL A 94 -1.18 -3.29 1.55
N GLY A 95 -0.45 -4.34 1.89
CA GLY A 95 0.01 -5.39 1.00
C GLY A 95 -1.05 -6.41 0.61
N ILE A 96 -2.26 -5.95 0.27
CA ILE A 96 -3.41 -6.78 -0.04
C ILE A 96 -3.95 -6.35 -1.40
N CYS A 97 -3.98 -7.28 -2.34
CA CYS A 97 -4.54 -7.08 -3.66
C CYS A 97 -6.03 -6.75 -3.55
N THR A 98 -6.44 -5.67 -4.20
CA THR A 98 -7.82 -5.19 -4.22
C THR A 98 -8.78 -6.06 -5.04
N HIS A 99 -8.28 -7.08 -5.73
CA HIS A 99 -9.13 -8.08 -6.40
C HIS A 99 -9.82 -8.99 -5.37
N LEU A 100 -9.10 -9.96 -4.81
CA LEU A 100 -9.63 -10.97 -3.88
C LEU A 100 -8.75 -11.20 -2.65
N GLY A 101 -7.89 -10.23 -2.32
CA GLY A 101 -7.20 -10.21 -1.03
C GLY A 101 -5.89 -11.00 -0.90
N CYS A 102 -5.38 -11.62 -1.98
CA CYS A 102 -4.02 -12.17 -1.99
C CYS A 102 -2.97 -11.08 -1.69
N SER A 103 -1.81 -11.44 -1.14
CA SER A 103 -0.67 -10.50 -1.04
C SER A 103 0.14 -10.53 -2.34
N PRO A 104 0.23 -9.42 -3.10
CA PRO A 104 1.11 -9.36 -4.26
C PRO A 104 2.59 -9.54 -3.89
N THR A 105 3.39 -9.96 -4.87
CA THR A 105 4.85 -10.10 -4.78
C THR A 105 5.51 -8.79 -5.21
N TYR A 106 6.49 -8.33 -4.43
CA TYR A 106 7.34 -7.20 -4.80
C TYR A 106 8.29 -7.59 -5.94
N ARG A 107 8.23 -6.83 -7.03
CA ARG A 107 8.96 -7.07 -8.28
C ARG A 107 9.63 -5.76 -8.72
N PRO A 108 10.74 -5.37 -8.08
CA PRO A 108 11.43 -4.09 -8.34
C PRO A 108 12.27 -4.10 -9.62
N ASP A 109 12.48 -5.27 -10.20
CA ASP A 109 13.19 -5.49 -11.44
C ASP A 109 12.53 -4.74 -12.60
N VAL A 110 13.36 -4.21 -13.50
CA VAL A 110 12.95 -3.48 -14.70
C VAL A 110 12.99 -4.44 -15.89
N ALA A 111 11.94 -4.40 -16.72
CA ALA A 111 11.81 -5.17 -17.94
C ALA A 111 12.11 -6.68 -17.82
N PRO A 112 11.62 -7.40 -16.79
CA PRO A 112 11.84 -8.83 -16.71
C PRO A 112 11.06 -9.57 -17.79
N ALA A 113 11.57 -10.73 -18.19
CA ALA A 113 11.02 -11.50 -19.30
C ALA A 113 9.52 -11.87 -19.12
N ASP A 114 9.08 -12.07 -17.87
CA ASP A 114 7.71 -12.49 -17.54
C ASP A 114 6.70 -11.33 -17.43
N LEU A 115 7.15 -10.09 -17.21
CA LEU A 115 6.26 -8.91 -17.09
C LEU A 115 6.36 -7.93 -18.27
N GLY A 116 7.33 -8.15 -19.17
CA GLY A 116 7.49 -7.40 -20.41
C GLY A 116 8.34 -6.14 -20.27
N ALA A 117 8.73 -5.57 -21.42
CA ALA A 117 9.68 -4.46 -21.51
C ALA A 117 9.20 -3.16 -20.85
N GLU A 118 7.88 -2.96 -20.76
CA GLU A 118 7.27 -1.75 -20.19
C GLU A 118 7.20 -1.79 -18.65
N TRP A 119 7.57 -2.90 -18.02
CA TRP A 119 7.54 -3.02 -16.57
C TRP A 119 8.71 -2.26 -15.93
N LYS A 120 8.40 -1.27 -15.08
CA LYS A 120 9.39 -0.41 -14.42
C LYS A 120 9.53 -0.67 -12.92
N GLY A 121 9.18 -1.87 -12.50
CA GLY A 121 9.10 -2.25 -11.10
C GLY A 121 7.71 -1.99 -10.49
N GLY A 122 7.37 -2.77 -9.46
CA GLY A 122 6.08 -2.66 -8.79
C GLY A 122 5.71 -3.91 -8.01
N PHE A 123 4.44 -4.29 -8.12
CA PHE A 123 3.87 -5.44 -7.44
C PHE A 123 3.04 -6.31 -8.39
N PHE A 124 3.31 -7.60 -8.38
CA PHE A 124 2.61 -8.59 -9.20
C PHE A 124 1.82 -9.56 -8.34
N CYS A 125 0.52 -9.69 -8.57
CA CYS A 125 -0.35 -10.62 -7.85
C CYS A 125 -0.61 -11.88 -8.71
N PRO A 126 0.05 -13.02 -8.42
CA PRO A 126 -0.01 -14.21 -9.27
C PRO A 126 -1.37 -14.91 -9.24
N CYS A 127 -2.23 -14.62 -8.25
CA CYS A 127 -3.54 -15.26 -8.13
C CYS A 127 -4.40 -15.10 -9.39
N HIS A 128 -4.39 -13.90 -10.00
CA HIS A 128 -5.19 -13.58 -11.19
C HIS A 128 -4.48 -12.57 -12.13
N GLY A 129 -3.16 -12.40 -11.99
CA GLY A 129 -2.36 -11.55 -12.89
C GLY A 129 -2.51 -10.04 -12.69
N SER A 130 -3.00 -9.57 -11.54
CA SER A 130 -3.08 -8.13 -11.27
C SER A 130 -1.70 -7.52 -11.07
N ARG A 131 -1.53 -6.29 -11.57
CA ARG A 131 -0.26 -5.56 -11.61
C ARG A 131 -0.45 -4.17 -11.01
N PHE A 132 0.53 -3.74 -10.23
CA PHE A 132 0.58 -2.41 -9.60
C PHE A 132 1.97 -1.81 -9.76
N ASP A 133 2.07 -0.50 -9.92
CA ASP A 133 3.36 0.19 -9.96
C ASP A 133 3.95 0.42 -8.56
N LEU A 134 5.09 1.12 -8.47
CA LEU A 134 5.75 1.45 -7.20
C LEU A 134 5.08 2.60 -6.40
N ALA A 135 3.97 3.15 -6.87
CA ALA A 135 3.05 3.96 -6.06
C ALA A 135 1.83 3.13 -5.60
N GLY A 136 1.79 1.84 -5.94
CA GLY A 136 0.66 0.97 -5.66
C GLY A 136 -0.55 1.24 -6.55
N ARG A 137 -0.38 1.96 -7.67
CA ARG A 137 -1.44 2.24 -8.64
C ARG A 137 -1.63 1.04 -9.56
N VAL A 138 -2.87 0.65 -9.79
CA VAL A 138 -3.21 -0.55 -10.56
C VAL A 138 -3.13 -0.28 -12.06
N TYR A 139 -2.55 -1.21 -12.81
CA TYR A 139 -2.54 -1.14 -14.27
C TYR A 139 -3.93 -1.37 -14.84
N ALA A 140 -4.25 -0.73 -15.97
CA ALA A 140 -5.50 -0.96 -16.67
C ALA A 140 -5.57 -2.39 -17.26
N GLY A 141 -6.79 -2.91 -17.44
CA GLY A 141 -7.01 -4.20 -18.08
C GLY A 141 -6.63 -5.43 -17.25
N VAL A 142 -6.50 -5.30 -15.93
CA VAL A 142 -6.29 -6.42 -15.00
C VAL A 142 -7.48 -6.58 -14.03
N PRO A 143 -7.64 -7.74 -13.35
CA PRO A 143 -8.82 -7.99 -12.51
C PRO A 143 -8.94 -7.13 -11.23
N ALA A 144 -7.85 -6.57 -10.72
CA ALA A 144 -7.90 -5.69 -9.57
C ALA A 144 -8.58 -4.37 -9.94
N PRO A 145 -9.67 -3.97 -9.26
CA PRO A 145 -10.47 -2.82 -9.67
C PRO A 145 -9.95 -1.47 -9.16
N LYS A 146 -8.94 -1.48 -8.28
CA LYS A 146 -8.57 -0.33 -7.42
C LYS A 146 -7.09 -0.32 -7.09
N ASN A 147 -6.50 0.85 -6.82
CA ASN A 147 -5.12 0.95 -6.33
C ASN A 147 -4.99 0.34 -4.92
N LEU A 148 -3.77 0.00 -4.51
CA LEU A 148 -3.51 -0.51 -3.16
C LEU A 148 -3.85 0.53 -2.09
N GLU A 149 -4.47 0.09 -0.99
CA GLU A 149 -4.83 0.94 0.13
C GLU A 149 -3.57 1.53 0.80
N ILE A 150 -3.55 2.84 1.02
CA ILE A 150 -2.55 3.52 1.87
C ILE A 150 -3.18 3.61 3.27
N PRO A 151 -2.60 2.99 4.30
CA PRO A 151 -3.14 3.11 5.66
C PRO A 151 -2.96 4.55 6.17
N PRO A 152 -3.68 4.96 7.22
CA PRO A 152 -3.31 6.16 7.98
C PRO A 152 -1.92 5.97 8.61
N TYR A 153 -1.06 6.98 8.56
CA TYR A 153 0.29 6.92 9.13
C TYR A 153 0.91 8.31 9.28
N GLN A 154 1.89 8.41 10.17
CA GLN A 154 2.69 9.61 10.39
C GLN A 154 4.16 9.29 10.63
N TYR A 155 5.05 10.27 10.44
CA TYR A 155 6.46 10.15 10.82
C TYR A 155 6.65 10.62 12.26
N LEU A 156 7.23 9.77 13.10
CA LEU A 156 7.63 10.15 14.47
C LEU A 156 9.05 10.75 14.49
N SER A 157 9.87 10.37 13.50
CA SER A 157 11.20 10.92 13.25
C SER A 157 11.57 10.68 11.77
N ASP A 158 12.79 11.02 11.36
CA ASP A 158 13.25 10.71 10.01
C ASP A 158 13.40 9.22 9.71
N THR A 159 13.56 8.40 10.76
CA THR A 159 13.77 6.96 10.64
C THR A 159 12.65 6.12 11.24
N ARG A 160 11.55 6.73 11.69
CA ARG A 160 10.46 6.02 12.34
C ARG A 160 9.08 6.47 11.87
N ILE A 161 8.28 5.51 11.45
CA ILE A 161 6.89 5.70 10.98
C ILE A 161 5.95 5.04 11.98
N GLN A 162 4.84 5.70 12.31
CA GLN A 162 3.72 5.09 13.03
C GLN A 162 2.57 4.84 12.06
N ILE A 163 2.20 3.57 11.86
CA ILE A 163 1.14 3.12 10.97
C ILE A 163 -0.12 2.86 11.79
N GLY A 164 -1.27 3.30 11.31
CA GLY A 164 -2.55 3.18 12.00
C GLY A 164 -2.97 4.40 12.80
N ALA A 165 -2.25 5.51 12.68
CA ALA A 165 -2.58 6.79 13.32
C ALA A 165 -2.51 7.92 12.29
N ASP A 166 -3.60 8.67 12.16
CA ASP A 166 -3.57 10.02 11.62
C ASP A 166 -3.19 10.91 12.79
N GLY A 167 -2.02 11.55 12.75
CA GLY A 167 -1.69 12.58 13.73
C GLY A 167 -2.82 13.58 13.75
N GLY A 168 -3.59 13.63 14.84
CA GLY A 168 -4.94 14.17 14.90
C GLY A 168 -5.10 15.62 14.43
N ALA A 169 -5.03 15.84 13.12
CA ALA A 169 -5.66 16.94 12.45
C ALA A 169 -7.08 16.47 12.13
N SER A 170 -7.94 16.62 13.16
CA SER A 170 -9.37 16.84 12.95
C SER A 170 -9.58 18.31 12.61
#